data_AF-A0A945U876-F1
#
_entry.id   AF-A0A945U876-F1
#
_cell.length_a   1.000
_cell.length_b   1.000
_cell.length_c   1.000
_cell.angle_alpha   90.00
_cell.angle_beta   90.00
_cell.angle_gamma   90.00
#
_symmetry.space_group_name_H-M   'P 1'
#
loop_
_entity.id
_entity.type
_entity.pdbx_description
1 polymer ?
#
loop_
_entity_poly.entity_id
_entity_poly.type
_entity_poly.pdbx_seq_one_letter_code
_entity_poly.pdbx_strand_id
1 'polypeptide(L)'
;MLYQTLKFYLARVALSLILIVGLGYTVLYFLHEVALPNNLFDDVVIQWALVLVGLFFGFIAYGMVGDQRFFNALHFLKKVPPQSNPENIKNQFENLLSFTYSSYFLPETGKQYRVLGVLLYADYLLSIGDETPRALNIYVQAFLQSPKDSRFRKPLLAILNQGRELTSEEMDLLLVMVHQEEIHDPTLINYLAGLFLKAEQWSGKVEPLFLNALENESEFSSDIVKFALPIYLSHKRTDEAALRFYLFALNYSQKEDEQHQIKAYLAHSYCEGNLSGVSPQLHEQCGEIFMSMSLVQQEAIKKESEENQISSKMKKVKLFRREDLQDLKRLKVEMGLVASRISILGEWGRCGLEVLFKGLKWILLRMLDLLIRFGQLPLRARLISFSVLSVVIILALGFRQLTFEKLNSPSPVPLASILGSKVATATKEGRVYTVQIAAVISAKQADKLIRKLKKHGVEGLYIVKAVRRSGGHWYKIRVGKYPSKQQASIYANRLVDSKSIKNYFVISLPKK
;
A
#
# COMPACT_ATOMS: atom_id res chain seq x y z
N MET A 1 -4.60 -10.70 2.37
CA MET A 1 -3.89 -9.77 1.46
C MET A 1 -2.37 -9.94 1.51
N LEU A 2 -1.75 -10.04 2.70
CA LEU A 2 -0.29 -10.15 2.85
C LEU A 2 0.31 -11.39 2.15
N TYR A 3 -0.32 -12.56 2.29
CA TYR A 3 0.14 -13.80 1.64
C TYR A 3 0.23 -13.70 0.11
N GLN A 4 -0.81 -13.17 -0.55
CA GLN A 4 -0.81 -13.00 -2.00
C GLN A 4 0.23 -11.95 -2.45
N THR A 5 0.41 -10.90 -1.66
CA THR A 5 1.45 -9.87 -1.90
C THR A 5 2.84 -10.51 -1.86
N LEU A 6 3.10 -11.35 -0.86
CA LEU A 6 4.35 -12.07 -0.72
C LEU A 6 4.58 -13.02 -1.90
N LYS A 7 3.56 -13.80 -2.26
CA LYS A 7 3.58 -14.73 -3.40
C LYS A 7 3.89 -14.01 -4.71
N PHE A 8 3.28 -12.84 -4.93
CA PHE A 8 3.52 -11.98 -6.08
C PHE A 8 4.99 -11.54 -6.18
N TYR A 9 5.53 -10.95 -5.12
CA TYR A 9 6.91 -10.45 -5.15
C TYR A 9 7.94 -11.58 -5.20
N LEU A 10 7.73 -12.65 -4.45
CA LEU A 10 8.64 -13.78 -4.40
C LEU A 10 8.77 -14.44 -5.79
N ALA A 11 7.65 -14.65 -6.49
CA ALA A 11 7.67 -15.21 -7.84
C ALA A 11 8.44 -14.32 -8.83
N ARG A 12 8.26 -13.00 -8.75
CA ARG A 12 8.89 -12.05 -9.68
C ARG A 12 10.37 -11.84 -9.39
N VAL A 13 10.76 -11.82 -8.12
CA VAL A 13 12.18 -11.80 -7.70
C VAL A 13 12.85 -13.10 -8.12
N ALA A 14 12.23 -14.26 -7.86
CA ALA A 14 12.77 -15.55 -8.28
C ALA A 14 12.95 -15.63 -9.80
N LEU A 15 11.92 -15.24 -10.58
CA LEU A 15 12.01 -15.22 -12.04
C LEU A 15 13.10 -14.26 -12.53
N SER A 16 13.20 -13.06 -11.93
CA SER A 16 14.27 -12.11 -12.26
C SER A 16 15.64 -12.69 -11.98
N LEU A 17 15.83 -13.34 -10.82
CA LEU A 17 17.11 -13.96 -10.45
C LEU A 17 17.47 -15.11 -11.37
N ILE A 18 16.51 -15.98 -11.72
CA ILE A 18 16.72 -17.07 -12.66
C ILE A 18 17.13 -16.53 -14.03
N LEU A 19 16.50 -15.46 -14.51
CA LEU A 19 16.87 -14.81 -15.78
C LEU A 19 18.25 -14.17 -15.70
N ILE A 20 18.56 -13.46 -14.62
CA ILE A 20 19.87 -12.81 -14.45
C ILE A 20 20.99 -13.84 -14.39
N VAL A 21 20.83 -14.91 -13.62
CA VAL A 21 21.86 -15.94 -13.48
C VAL A 21 21.94 -16.80 -14.74
N GLY A 22 20.81 -17.30 -15.24
CA GLY A 22 20.77 -18.19 -16.40
C GLY A 22 21.13 -17.48 -17.70
N LEU A 23 20.34 -16.47 -18.08
CA LEU A 23 20.55 -15.73 -19.33
C LEU A 23 21.82 -14.88 -19.25
N GLY A 24 22.13 -14.31 -18.09
CA GLY A 24 23.36 -13.54 -17.93
C GLY A 24 24.62 -14.41 -18.05
N TYR A 25 24.63 -15.61 -17.46
CA TYR A 25 25.74 -16.54 -17.62
C TYR A 25 25.89 -17.01 -19.07
N THR A 26 24.80 -17.40 -19.74
CA THR A 26 24.88 -17.88 -21.13
C THR A 26 25.33 -16.79 -22.10
N VAL A 27 24.87 -15.55 -21.93
CA VAL A 27 25.29 -14.42 -22.77
C VAL A 27 26.76 -14.08 -22.55
N LEU A 28 27.22 -14.00 -21.30
CA LEU A 28 28.63 -13.72 -21.00
C LEU A 28 29.54 -14.86 -21.48
N TYR A 29 29.15 -16.11 -21.26
CA TYR A 29 29.86 -17.28 -21.78
C TYR A 29 29.99 -17.23 -23.30
N PHE A 30 28.88 -16.97 -24.01
CA PHE A 30 28.91 -16.87 -25.47
C PHE A 30 29.81 -15.73 -25.95
N LEU A 31 29.77 -14.57 -25.29
CA LEU A 31 30.60 -13.43 -25.66
C LEU A 31 32.10 -13.72 -25.48
N HIS A 32 32.49 -14.32 -24.35
CA HIS A 32 33.90 -14.59 -24.05
C HIS A 32 34.47 -15.81 -24.75
N GLU A 33 33.70 -16.89 -24.89
CA GLU A 33 34.21 -18.16 -25.43
C GLU A 33 33.95 -18.32 -26.93
N VAL A 34 32.84 -17.78 -27.45
CA VAL A 34 32.41 -18.03 -28.84
C VAL A 34 32.61 -16.81 -29.73
N ALA A 35 32.16 -15.64 -29.30
CA ALA A 35 32.14 -14.45 -30.16
C ALA A 35 33.48 -13.70 -30.19
N LEU A 36 34.14 -13.54 -29.04
CA LEU A 36 35.38 -12.76 -28.90
C LEU A 36 36.42 -13.49 -28.02
N PRO A 37 36.88 -14.68 -28.42
CA PRO A 37 37.91 -15.39 -27.68
C PRO A 37 39.19 -14.53 -27.57
N ASN A 38 39.72 -14.39 -26.35
CA ASN A 38 40.94 -13.66 -25.95
C ASN A 38 40.86 -12.13 -25.78
N ASN A 39 39.68 -11.51 -25.89
CA ASN A 39 39.53 -10.08 -25.60
C ASN A 39 39.13 -9.82 -24.13
N LEU A 40 39.93 -9.04 -23.41
CA LEU A 40 39.63 -8.59 -22.05
C LEU A 40 38.91 -7.24 -22.09
N PHE A 41 37.58 -7.24 -22.02
CA PHE A 41 36.78 -6.03 -21.84
C PHE A 41 36.11 -5.99 -20.46
N ASP A 42 35.77 -4.78 -20.01
CA ASP A 42 35.04 -4.59 -18.75
C ASP A 42 33.55 -4.93 -18.93
N ASP A 43 33.15 -6.09 -18.40
CA ASP A 43 31.78 -6.61 -18.51
C ASP A 43 30.76 -5.85 -17.66
N VAL A 44 31.18 -4.86 -16.86
CA VAL A 44 30.29 -4.14 -15.93
C VAL A 44 29.07 -3.58 -16.66
N VAL A 45 29.24 -2.98 -17.84
CA VAL A 45 28.12 -2.41 -18.61
C VAL A 45 27.15 -3.51 -19.08
N ILE A 46 27.68 -4.64 -19.56
CA ILE A 46 26.89 -5.77 -20.08
C ILE A 46 26.15 -6.45 -18.93
N GLN A 47 26.79 -6.65 -17.78
CA GLN A 47 26.18 -7.20 -16.56
C GLN A 47 25.01 -6.35 -16.09
N TRP A 48 25.17 -5.03 -16.01
CA TRP A 48 24.07 -4.13 -15.60
C TRP A 48 22.93 -4.11 -16.62
N ALA A 49 23.23 -4.19 -17.92
CA ALA A 49 22.21 -4.32 -18.96
C ALA A 49 21.41 -5.61 -18.81
N LEU A 50 22.08 -6.74 -18.56
CA LEU A 50 21.43 -8.04 -18.30
C LEU A 50 20.58 -8.03 -17.03
N VAL A 51 21.04 -7.36 -15.97
CA VAL A 51 20.26 -7.14 -14.74
C VAL A 51 18.98 -6.35 -15.04
N LEU A 52 19.07 -5.27 -15.83
CA LEU A 52 17.89 -4.51 -16.23
C LEU A 52 16.92 -5.37 -17.05
N VAL A 53 17.40 -6.12 -18.03
CA VAL A 53 16.56 -7.02 -18.83
C VAL A 53 15.87 -8.07 -17.94
N GLY A 54 16.61 -8.71 -17.04
CA GLY A 54 16.05 -9.70 -16.11
C GLY A 54 14.97 -9.11 -15.19
N LEU A 55 15.21 -7.92 -14.64
CA LEU A 55 14.21 -7.20 -13.83
C LEU A 55 12.99 -6.80 -14.66
N PHE A 56 13.17 -6.35 -15.91
CA PHE A 56 12.07 -6.01 -16.81
C PHE A 56 11.16 -7.21 -17.07
N PHE A 57 11.75 -8.36 -17.44
CA PHE A 57 10.96 -9.56 -17.72
C PHE A 57 10.28 -10.11 -16.46
N GLY A 58 10.94 -10.06 -15.31
CA GLY A 58 10.35 -10.50 -14.04
C GLY A 58 9.24 -9.59 -13.50
N PHE A 59 9.41 -8.27 -13.54
CA PHE A 59 8.47 -7.31 -12.94
C PHE A 59 7.47 -6.68 -13.92
N ILE A 60 7.71 -6.73 -15.22
CA ILE A 60 6.80 -6.14 -16.22
C ILE A 60 6.21 -7.24 -17.11
N ALA A 61 7.06 -7.96 -17.84
CA ALA A 61 6.58 -8.93 -18.84
C ALA A 61 5.78 -10.07 -18.19
N TYR A 62 6.23 -10.62 -17.06
CA TYR A 62 5.50 -11.66 -16.34
C TYR A 62 4.06 -11.24 -15.98
N GLY A 63 3.86 -9.99 -15.54
CA GLY A 63 2.53 -9.45 -15.28
C GLY A 63 1.67 -9.31 -16.52
N MET A 64 2.26 -8.79 -17.61
CA MET A 64 1.56 -8.63 -18.88
C MET A 64 1.10 -9.96 -19.46
N VAL A 65 1.89 -11.02 -19.34
CA VAL A 65 1.48 -12.39 -19.73
C VAL A 65 0.26 -12.83 -18.93
N GLY A 66 0.23 -12.53 -17.62
CA GLY A 66 -0.92 -12.79 -16.77
C GLY A 66 -2.18 -12.07 -17.23
N ASP A 67 -2.08 -10.76 -17.45
CA ASP A 67 -3.19 -9.92 -17.93
C ASP A 67 -3.73 -10.44 -19.27
N GLN A 68 -2.84 -10.71 -20.24
CA GLN A 68 -3.23 -11.22 -21.54
C GLN A 68 -3.94 -12.58 -21.45
N ARG A 69 -3.43 -13.51 -20.63
CA ARG A 69 -4.07 -14.81 -20.42
C ARG A 69 -5.45 -14.66 -19.78
N PHE A 70 -5.60 -13.75 -18.81
CA PHE A 70 -6.88 -13.48 -18.17
C PHE A 70 -7.90 -12.94 -19.16
N PHE A 71 -7.55 -11.88 -19.91
CA PHE A 71 -8.47 -11.27 -20.87
C PHE A 71 -8.80 -12.18 -22.05
N ASN A 72 -7.85 -13.01 -22.50
CA ASN A 72 -8.13 -14.03 -23.51
C ASN A 72 -9.16 -15.04 -23.00
N ALA A 73 -8.94 -15.63 -21.83
CA ALA A 73 -9.88 -16.56 -21.22
C ALA A 73 -11.26 -15.92 -20.99
N LEU A 74 -11.28 -14.67 -20.51
CA LEU A 74 -12.51 -13.91 -20.32
C LEU A 74 -13.26 -13.67 -21.64
N HIS A 75 -12.55 -13.36 -22.72
CA HIS A 75 -13.15 -13.15 -24.04
C HIS A 75 -13.78 -14.44 -24.58
N PHE A 76 -13.16 -15.60 -24.38
CA PHE A 76 -13.77 -16.89 -24.72
C PHE A 76 -15.05 -17.14 -23.92
N LEU A 77 -15.02 -16.85 -22.61
CA LEU A 77 -16.17 -17.02 -21.73
C LEU A 77 -17.31 -16.01 -21.94
N LYS A 78 -17.05 -14.88 -22.63
CA LYS A 78 -18.11 -13.96 -23.07
C LYS A 78 -18.85 -14.47 -24.31
N LYS A 79 -18.27 -15.39 -25.07
CA LYS A 79 -18.79 -15.88 -26.36
C LYS A 79 -19.07 -17.37 -26.29
N VAL A 80 -19.72 -17.80 -25.22
CA VAL A 80 -20.08 -19.21 -25.02
C VAL A 80 -21.19 -19.59 -25.99
N PRO A 81 -20.99 -20.59 -26.87
CA PRO A 81 -22.02 -21.03 -27.79
C PRO A 81 -23.15 -21.75 -27.02
N PRO A 82 -24.42 -21.63 -27.44
CA PRO A 82 -25.56 -22.23 -26.70
C PRO A 82 -25.48 -23.75 -26.53
N GLN A 83 -24.74 -24.43 -27.40
CA GLN A 83 -24.59 -25.89 -27.44
C GLN A 83 -23.44 -26.42 -26.56
N SER A 84 -22.68 -25.54 -25.90
CA SER A 84 -21.58 -25.97 -25.04
C SER A 84 -22.08 -26.67 -23.78
N ASN A 85 -21.35 -27.68 -23.31
CA ASN A 85 -21.66 -28.36 -22.06
C ASN A 85 -21.53 -27.38 -20.86
N PRO A 86 -22.62 -27.14 -20.09
CA PRO A 86 -22.60 -26.20 -18.97
C PRO A 86 -21.53 -26.49 -17.92
N GLU A 87 -21.26 -27.76 -17.61
CA GLU A 87 -20.26 -28.14 -16.60
C GLU A 87 -18.84 -27.77 -17.03
N ASN A 88 -18.54 -27.87 -18.33
CA ASN A 88 -17.24 -27.43 -18.85
C ASN A 88 -17.09 -25.90 -18.72
N ILE A 89 -18.15 -25.14 -19.00
CA ILE A 89 -18.12 -23.68 -18.88
C ILE A 89 -17.98 -23.25 -17.42
N LYS A 90 -18.71 -23.88 -16.49
CA LYS A 90 -18.56 -23.67 -15.05
C LYS A 90 -17.11 -23.90 -14.60
N ASN A 91 -16.51 -25.03 -14.99
CA ASN A 91 -15.11 -25.33 -14.70
C ASN A 91 -14.14 -24.27 -15.26
N GLN A 92 -14.41 -23.73 -16.46
CA GLN A 92 -13.60 -22.67 -17.04
C GLN A 92 -13.72 -21.35 -16.26
N PHE A 93 -14.92 -20.98 -15.80
CA PHE A 93 -15.11 -19.84 -14.90
C PHE A 93 -14.41 -20.04 -13.56
N GLU A 94 -14.51 -21.21 -12.94
CA GLU A 94 -13.82 -21.55 -11.69
C GLU A 94 -12.29 -21.48 -11.86
N ASN A 95 -11.77 -21.98 -12.98
CA ASN A 95 -10.36 -21.86 -13.34
C ASN A 95 -9.93 -20.40 -13.55
N LEU A 96 -10.78 -19.58 -14.15
CA LEU A 96 -10.53 -18.15 -14.31
C LEU A 96 -10.48 -17.45 -12.94
N LEU A 97 -11.42 -17.74 -12.04
CA LEU A 97 -11.46 -17.17 -10.69
C LEU A 97 -10.25 -17.62 -9.87
N SER A 98 -9.87 -18.89 -9.92
CA SER A 98 -8.68 -19.40 -9.23
C SER A 98 -7.39 -18.75 -9.79
N PHE A 99 -7.34 -18.49 -11.10
CA PHE A 99 -6.24 -17.79 -11.75
C PHE A 99 -6.03 -16.38 -11.21
N THR A 100 -7.08 -15.67 -10.75
CA THR A 100 -6.94 -14.34 -10.14
C THR A 100 -6.13 -14.32 -8.83
N TYR A 101 -5.98 -15.47 -8.15
CA TYR A 101 -5.15 -15.64 -6.94
C TYR A 101 -3.69 -16.06 -7.24
N SER A 102 -3.34 -16.17 -8.52
CA SER A 102 -1.99 -16.51 -8.94
C SER A 102 -0.99 -15.38 -8.65
N SER A 103 0.30 -15.69 -8.75
CA SER A 103 1.41 -14.73 -8.61
C SER A 103 1.49 -13.71 -9.76
N TYR A 104 0.70 -13.88 -10.81
CA TYR A 104 0.67 -12.97 -11.95
C TYR A 104 0.15 -11.58 -11.55
N PHE A 105 -0.82 -11.54 -10.63
CA PHE A 105 -1.56 -10.32 -10.29
C PHE A 105 -1.18 -9.77 -8.92
N LEU A 106 -1.14 -8.44 -8.82
CA LEU A 106 -1.15 -7.78 -7.52
C LEU A 106 -2.48 -8.07 -6.82
N PRO A 107 -2.52 -8.07 -5.48
CA PRO A 107 -3.76 -8.36 -4.74
C PRO A 107 -4.93 -7.47 -5.17
N GLU A 108 -4.68 -6.20 -5.44
CA GLU A 108 -5.71 -5.25 -5.85
C GLU A 108 -6.19 -5.49 -7.28
N THR A 109 -5.28 -5.68 -8.23
CA THR A 109 -5.63 -5.99 -9.63
C THR A 109 -6.34 -7.35 -9.72
N GLY A 110 -5.85 -8.35 -8.99
CA GLY A 110 -6.49 -9.66 -8.90
C GLY A 110 -7.89 -9.56 -8.29
N LYS A 111 -8.09 -8.72 -7.27
CA LYS A 111 -9.42 -8.44 -6.71
C LYS A 111 -10.35 -7.82 -7.76
N GLN A 112 -9.89 -6.82 -8.52
CA GLN A 112 -10.68 -6.19 -9.58
C GLN A 112 -11.09 -7.20 -10.67
N TYR A 113 -10.15 -8.02 -11.13
CA TYR A 113 -10.41 -9.07 -12.12
C TYR A 113 -11.36 -10.14 -11.60
N ARG A 114 -11.25 -10.51 -10.31
CA ARG A 114 -12.16 -11.44 -9.66
C ARG A 114 -13.58 -10.88 -9.59
N VAL A 115 -13.73 -9.59 -9.31
CA VAL A 115 -15.06 -8.94 -9.33
C VAL A 115 -15.69 -9.05 -10.72
N LEU A 116 -14.94 -8.72 -11.76
CA LEU A 116 -15.40 -8.85 -13.15
C LEU A 116 -15.75 -10.30 -13.52
N GLY A 117 -14.91 -11.26 -13.12
CA GLY A 117 -15.14 -12.68 -13.38
C GLY A 117 -16.36 -13.24 -12.66
N VAL A 118 -16.59 -12.84 -11.40
CA VAL A 118 -17.76 -13.26 -10.61
C VAL A 118 -19.05 -12.73 -11.22
N LEU A 119 -19.09 -11.46 -11.62
CA LEU A 119 -20.29 -10.89 -12.26
C LEU A 119 -20.64 -11.62 -13.57
N LEU A 120 -19.64 -11.88 -14.43
CA LEU A 120 -19.86 -12.62 -15.68
C LEU A 120 -20.25 -14.09 -15.45
N TYR A 121 -19.69 -14.72 -14.41
CA TYR A 121 -20.06 -16.08 -14.06
C TYR A 121 -21.50 -16.13 -13.52
N ALA A 122 -21.88 -15.18 -12.68
CA ALA A 122 -23.24 -15.04 -12.18
C ALA A 122 -24.24 -14.79 -13.32
N ASP A 123 -23.91 -13.93 -14.28
CA ASP A 123 -24.72 -13.70 -15.47
C ASP A 123 -24.92 -14.99 -16.30
N TYR A 124 -23.85 -15.78 -16.44
CA TYR A 124 -23.93 -17.08 -17.13
C TYR A 124 -24.82 -18.07 -16.36
N LEU A 125 -24.62 -18.23 -15.06
CA LEU A 125 -25.43 -19.12 -14.21
C LEU A 125 -26.91 -18.74 -14.25
N LEU A 126 -27.20 -17.44 -14.25
CA LEU A 126 -28.56 -16.93 -14.36
C LEU A 126 -29.17 -17.25 -15.73
N SER A 127 -28.37 -17.19 -16.81
CA SER A 127 -28.83 -17.53 -18.17
C SER A 127 -29.20 -19.00 -18.35
N ILE A 128 -28.56 -19.90 -17.60
CA ILE A 128 -28.87 -21.35 -17.61
C ILE A 128 -29.87 -21.75 -16.51
N GLY A 129 -30.26 -20.82 -15.63
CA GLY A 129 -31.16 -21.09 -14.51
C GLY A 129 -30.58 -22.02 -13.45
N ASP A 130 -29.27 -21.95 -13.19
CA ASP A 130 -28.63 -22.81 -12.18
C ASP A 130 -28.90 -22.30 -10.75
N GLU A 131 -29.55 -23.15 -9.95
CA GLU A 131 -29.93 -22.89 -8.55
C GLU A 131 -29.15 -23.77 -7.55
N THR A 132 -28.08 -24.43 -7.99
CA THR A 132 -27.28 -25.26 -7.09
C THR A 132 -26.64 -24.44 -5.96
N PRO A 133 -26.31 -25.05 -4.79
CA PRO A 133 -25.64 -24.33 -3.70
C PRO A 133 -24.33 -23.64 -4.11
N ARG A 134 -23.65 -24.17 -5.13
CA ARG A 134 -22.45 -23.55 -5.71
C ARG A 134 -22.79 -22.28 -6.48
N ALA A 135 -23.85 -22.30 -7.29
CA ALA A 135 -24.33 -21.12 -8.01
C ALA A 135 -24.80 -20.03 -7.03
N LEU A 136 -25.47 -20.42 -5.95
CA LEU A 136 -25.91 -19.51 -4.88
C LEU A 136 -24.74 -18.71 -4.29
N ASN A 137 -23.62 -19.39 -3.97
CA ASN A 137 -22.43 -18.71 -3.46
C ASN A 137 -21.89 -17.67 -4.44
N ILE A 138 -21.98 -17.92 -5.75
CA ILE A 138 -21.56 -16.97 -6.78
C ILE A 138 -22.54 -15.80 -6.89
N TYR A 139 -23.86 -16.04 -6.82
CA TYR A 139 -24.86 -14.96 -6.78
C TYR A 139 -24.70 -14.06 -5.55
N VAL A 140 -24.47 -14.63 -4.36
CA VAL A 140 -24.20 -13.86 -3.16
C VAL A 140 -22.94 -12.99 -3.35
N GLN A 141 -21.86 -13.56 -3.89
CA GLN A 141 -20.65 -12.81 -4.17
C GLN A 141 -20.87 -11.69 -5.19
N ALA A 142 -21.63 -11.95 -6.26
CA ALA A 142 -21.97 -10.96 -7.28
C ALA A 142 -22.81 -9.81 -6.68
N PHE A 143 -23.83 -10.15 -5.88
CA PHE A 143 -24.66 -9.18 -5.19
C PHE A 143 -23.85 -8.32 -4.21
N LEU A 144 -23.01 -8.91 -3.37
CA LEU A 144 -22.17 -8.15 -2.43
C LEU A 144 -21.18 -7.22 -3.13
N GLN A 145 -20.77 -7.55 -4.36
CA GLN A 145 -19.89 -6.71 -5.17
C GLN A 145 -20.65 -5.59 -5.88
N SER A 146 -21.93 -5.77 -6.18
CA SER A 146 -22.80 -4.79 -6.83
C SER A 146 -24.22 -4.81 -6.21
N PRO A 147 -24.42 -4.29 -4.99
CA PRO A 147 -25.68 -4.45 -4.25
C PRO A 147 -26.89 -3.75 -4.89
N LYS A 148 -26.63 -2.75 -5.73
CA LYS A 148 -27.65 -2.05 -6.52
C LYS A 148 -28.14 -2.86 -7.72
N ASP A 149 -27.40 -3.88 -8.14
CA ASP A 149 -27.79 -4.75 -9.24
C ASP A 149 -28.86 -5.73 -8.77
N SER A 150 -30.10 -5.50 -9.21
CA SER A 150 -31.27 -6.28 -8.80
C SER A 150 -31.36 -7.66 -9.46
N ARG A 151 -30.54 -7.93 -10.49
CA ARG A 151 -30.61 -9.17 -11.30
C ARG A 151 -30.46 -10.44 -10.47
N PHE A 152 -29.61 -10.41 -9.44
CA PHE A 152 -29.32 -11.57 -8.60
C PHE A 152 -30.29 -11.71 -7.41
N ARG A 153 -31.14 -10.72 -7.14
CA ARG A 153 -32.02 -10.72 -5.95
C ARG A 153 -33.10 -11.79 -6.06
N LYS A 154 -33.79 -11.88 -7.19
CA LYS A 154 -34.91 -12.84 -7.37
C LYS A 154 -34.46 -14.30 -7.16
N PRO A 155 -33.37 -14.78 -7.78
CA PRO A 155 -32.86 -16.13 -7.50
C PRO A 155 -32.48 -16.33 -6.03
N LEU A 156 -31.82 -15.34 -5.42
CA LEU A 156 -31.43 -15.42 -4.00
C LEU A 156 -32.64 -15.50 -3.08
N LEU A 157 -33.66 -14.67 -3.30
CA LEU A 157 -34.91 -14.68 -2.53
C LEU A 157 -35.69 -15.98 -2.70
N ALA A 158 -35.82 -16.49 -3.93
CA ALA A 158 -36.51 -17.75 -4.19
C ALA A 158 -35.92 -18.92 -3.38
N ILE A 159 -34.59 -18.96 -3.25
CA ILE A 159 -33.89 -20.02 -2.55
C ILE A 159 -33.87 -19.79 -1.03
N LEU A 160 -33.67 -18.56 -0.57
CA LEU A 160 -33.75 -18.21 0.86
C LEU A 160 -35.16 -18.46 1.42
N ASN A 161 -36.18 -18.35 0.57
CA ASN A 161 -37.58 -18.56 0.96
C ASN A 161 -38.04 -20.03 0.90
N GLN A 162 -37.16 -21.02 0.71
CA GLN A 162 -37.50 -22.45 0.63
C GLN A 162 -37.99 -23.09 1.96
N GLY A 163 -38.40 -22.28 2.95
CA GLY A 163 -39.04 -22.76 4.18
C GLY A 163 -38.11 -23.37 5.22
N ARG A 164 -36.79 -23.28 5.03
CA ARG A 164 -35.79 -23.62 6.06
C ARG A 164 -35.60 -22.48 7.04
N GLU A 165 -35.16 -22.80 8.25
CA GLU A 165 -34.67 -21.77 9.17
C GLU A 165 -33.42 -21.11 8.59
N LEU A 166 -33.44 -19.78 8.53
CA LEU A 166 -32.36 -18.97 7.98
C LEU A 166 -31.26 -18.78 9.03
N THR A 167 -30.00 -18.82 8.62
CA THR A 167 -28.90 -18.48 9.52
C THR A 167 -28.84 -16.96 9.75
N SER A 168 -28.12 -16.53 10.78
CA SER A 168 -27.94 -15.10 11.06
C SER A 168 -27.32 -14.35 9.87
N GLU A 169 -26.38 -14.98 9.15
CA GLU A 169 -25.74 -14.38 7.97
C GLU A 169 -26.70 -14.27 6.77
N GLU A 170 -27.61 -15.23 6.63
CA GLU A 170 -28.65 -15.21 5.60
C GLU A 170 -29.71 -14.14 5.90
N MET A 171 -30.07 -13.96 7.16
CA MET A 171 -30.93 -12.85 7.62
C MET A 171 -30.27 -11.49 7.36
N ASP A 172 -28.98 -11.33 7.68
CA ASP A 172 -28.22 -10.12 7.38
C ASP A 172 -28.17 -9.83 5.87
N LEU A 173 -28.01 -10.87 5.05
CA LEU A 173 -28.02 -10.73 3.59
C LEU A 173 -29.38 -10.23 3.07
N LEU A 174 -30.49 -10.79 3.57
CA LEU A 174 -31.85 -10.33 3.23
C LEU A 174 -32.05 -8.86 3.60
N LEU A 175 -31.55 -8.46 4.77
CA LEU A 175 -31.63 -7.08 5.22
C LEU A 175 -30.88 -6.12 4.29
N VAL A 176 -29.68 -6.52 3.84
CA VAL A 176 -28.91 -5.75 2.85
C VAL A 176 -29.67 -5.65 1.52
N MET A 177 -30.37 -6.70 1.08
CA MET A 177 -31.18 -6.66 -0.14
C MET A 177 -32.28 -5.60 -0.08
N VAL A 178 -33.04 -5.55 1.02
CA VAL A 178 -34.13 -4.58 1.20
C VAL A 178 -33.61 -3.15 1.28
N HIS A 179 -32.53 -2.91 2.03
CA HIS A 179 -31.99 -1.55 2.20
C HIS A 179 -31.38 -0.98 0.92
N GLN A 180 -30.94 -1.83 -0.01
CA GLN A 180 -30.38 -1.41 -1.30
C GLN A 180 -31.44 -1.31 -2.39
N GLU A 181 -32.71 -1.53 -2.06
CA GLU A 181 -33.80 -1.48 -3.01
C GLU A 181 -34.38 -0.07 -3.11
N GLU A 182 -34.46 0.46 -4.33
CA GLU A 182 -35.05 1.78 -4.60
C GLU A 182 -36.59 1.73 -4.60
N ILE A 183 -37.18 0.57 -4.91
CA ILE A 183 -38.63 0.35 -4.93
C ILE A 183 -38.94 -0.83 -4.01
N HIS A 184 -39.37 -0.51 -2.79
CA HIS A 184 -39.70 -1.54 -1.81
C HIS A 184 -40.96 -2.31 -2.22
N ASP A 185 -40.83 -3.61 -2.45
CA ASP A 185 -41.97 -4.50 -2.70
C ASP A 185 -42.72 -4.78 -1.37
N PRO A 186 -44.00 -4.37 -1.23
CA PRO A 186 -44.76 -4.58 0.00
C PRO A 186 -44.90 -6.06 0.36
N THR A 187 -44.96 -6.96 -0.63
CA THR A 187 -45.09 -8.41 -0.39
C THR A 187 -43.83 -9.00 0.23
N LEU A 188 -42.66 -8.56 -0.25
CA LEU A 188 -41.37 -8.94 0.28
C LEU A 188 -41.17 -8.38 1.70
N ILE A 189 -41.53 -7.12 1.93
CA ILE A 189 -41.48 -6.51 3.27
C ILE A 189 -42.34 -7.30 4.24
N ASN A 190 -43.58 -7.63 3.86
CA ASN A 190 -44.51 -8.38 4.71
C ASN A 190 -43.92 -9.76 5.09
N TYR A 191 -43.37 -10.48 4.11
CA TYR A 191 -42.73 -11.78 4.34
C TYR A 191 -41.52 -11.68 5.28
N LEU A 192 -40.64 -10.70 5.04
CA LEU A 192 -39.43 -10.49 5.86
C LEU A 192 -39.78 -10.04 7.27
N ALA A 193 -40.77 -9.16 7.44
CA ALA A 193 -41.24 -8.76 8.76
C ALA A 193 -41.69 -9.98 9.58
N GLY A 194 -42.45 -10.90 8.98
CA GLY A 194 -42.84 -12.16 9.62
C GLY A 194 -41.64 -13.04 10.03
N LEU A 195 -40.62 -13.14 9.18
CA LEU A 195 -39.39 -13.89 9.49
C LEU A 195 -38.62 -13.28 10.67
N PHE A 196 -38.39 -11.97 10.66
CA PHE A 196 -37.66 -11.28 11.74
C PHE A 196 -38.44 -11.28 13.06
N LEU A 197 -39.78 -11.20 13.01
CA LEU A 197 -40.63 -11.35 14.19
C LEU A 197 -40.56 -12.75 14.77
N LYS A 198 -40.64 -13.79 13.94
CA LYS A 198 -40.53 -15.19 14.39
C LYS A 198 -39.17 -15.47 15.04
N ALA A 199 -38.12 -14.82 14.56
CA ALA A 199 -36.78 -14.91 15.13
C ALA A 199 -36.57 -14.03 16.37
N GLU A 200 -37.55 -13.22 16.75
CA GLU A 200 -37.48 -12.22 17.84
C GLU A 200 -36.23 -11.31 17.76
N GLN A 201 -35.78 -11.01 16.53
CA GLN A 201 -34.57 -10.24 16.31
C GLN A 201 -34.86 -8.75 16.23
N TRP A 202 -34.36 -7.99 17.20
CA TRP A 202 -34.37 -6.53 17.18
C TRP A 202 -32.96 -5.98 16.94
N SER A 203 -32.82 -5.10 15.94
CA SER A 203 -31.62 -4.29 15.76
C SER A 203 -31.97 -2.96 15.09
N GLY A 204 -31.10 -1.95 15.23
CA GLY A 204 -31.29 -0.66 14.53
C GLY A 204 -31.30 -0.79 13.00
N LYS A 205 -30.88 -1.93 12.44
CA LYS A 205 -31.01 -2.21 11.01
C LYS A 205 -32.34 -2.85 10.64
N VAL A 206 -33.04 -3.50 11.58
CA VAL A 206 -34.36 -4.14 11.37
C VAL A 206 -35.49 -3.12 11.58
N GLU A 207 -35.25 -2.09 12.39
CA GLU A 207 -36.20 -1.00 12.64
C GLU A 207 -36.81 -0.38 11.36
N PRO A 208 -36.03 -0.02 10.32
CA PRO A 208 -36.59 0.48 9.05
C PRO A 208 -37.48 -0.54 8.33
N LEU A 209 -37.16 -1.84 8.41
CA LEU A 209 -37.98 -2.89 7.81
C LEU A 209 -39.36 -2.96 8.49
N PHE A 210 -39.41 -2.91 9.82
CA PHE A 210 -40.67 -2.92 10.55
C PHE A 210 -41.47 -1.62 10.36
N LEU A 211 -40.82 -0.46 10.30
CA LEU A 211 -41.49 0.79 9.96
C LEU A 211 -42.13 0.72 8.57
N ASN A 212 -41.39 0.27 7.56
CA ASN A 212 -41.93 0.08 6.21
C ASN A 212 -43.09 -0.94 6.20
N ALA A 213 -43.03 -1.98 7.03
CA ALA A 213 -44.12 -2.95 7.15
C ALA A 213 -45.39 -2.32 7.75
N LEU A 214 -45.24 -1.45 8.76
CA LEU A 214 -46.35 -0.71 9.36
C LEU A 214 -46.95 0.34 8.40
N GLU A 215 -46.09 1.07 7.67
CA GLU A 215 -46.51 2.05 6.66
C GLU A 215 -47.30 1.39 5.51
N ASN A 216 -47.01 0.13 5.19
CA ASN A 216 -47.71 -0.65 4.16
C ASN A 216 -48.90 -1.48 4.71
N GLU A 217 -49.33 -1.26 5.96
CA GLU A 217 -50.45 -1.98 6.60
C GLU A 217 -50.29 -3.51 6.55
N SER A 218 -49.08 -4.00 6.84
CA SER A 218 -48.75 -5.44 6.89
C SER A 218 -49.70 -6.22 7.81
N GLU A 219 -49.96 -7.48 7.47
CA GLU A 219 -50.72 -8.43 8.30
C GLU A 219 -50.14 -8.58 9.72
N PHE A 220 -48.82 -8.38 9.86
CA PHE A 220 -48.10 -8.48 11.12
C PHE A 220 -48.07 -7.18 11.92
N SER A 221 -48.73 -6.09 11.47
CA SER A 221 -48.62 -4.76 12.10
C SER A 221 -48.92 -4.78 13.61
N SER A 222 -49.97 -5.50 14.02
CA SER A 222 -50.33 -5.69 15.43
C SER A 222 -49.23 -6.41 16.22
N ASP A 223 -48.63 -7.45 15.64
CA ASP A 223 -47.60 -8.25 16.30
C ASP A 223 -46.26 -7.51 16.35
N ILE A 224 -45.93 -6.74 15.31
CA ILE A 224 -44.79 -5.82 15.29
C ILE A 224 -44.91 -4.81 16.44
N VAL A 225 -46.08 -4.18 16.61
CA VAL A 225 -46.29 -3.21 17.69
C VAL A 225 -46.15 -3.87 19.05
N LYS A 226 -46.76 -5.04 19.27
CA LYS A 226 -46.63 -5.77 20.54
C LYS A 226 -45.19 -6.14 20.87
N PHE A 227 -44.40 -6.54 19.88
CA PHE A 227 -43.00 -6.92 20.05
C PHE A 227 -42.09 -5.69 20.30
N ALA A 228 -42.21 -4.66 19.47
CA ALA A 228 -41.25 -3.55 19.46
C ALA A 228 -41.60 -2.43 20.45
N LEU A 229 -42.88 -2.16 20.73
CA LEU A 229 -43.30 -1.04 21.58
C LEU A 229 -42.66 -1.06 22.99
N PRO A 230 -42.57 -2.20 23.70
CA PRO A 230 -41.88 -2.25 24.99
C PRO A 230 -40.40 -1.84 24.90
N ILE A 231 -39.74 -2.18 23.79
CA ILE A 231 -38.33 -1.83 23.54
C ILE A 231 -38.20 -0.31 23.41
N TYR A 232 -39.04 0.32 22.58
CA TYR A 232 -39.04 1.78 22.43
C TYR A 232 -39.33 2.51 23.74
N LEU A 233 -40.35 2.09 24.49
CA LEU A 233 -40.74 2.72 25.75
C LEU A 233 -39.66 2.55 26.84
N SER A 234 -39.02 1.38 26.92
CA SER A 234 -37.95 1.13 27.90
C SER A 234 -36.74 2.04 27.70
N HIS A 235 -36.42 2.36 26.44
CA HIS A 235 -35.32 3.23 26.07
C HIS A 235 -35.70 4.72 25.99
N LYS A 236 -36.99 5.07 26.15
CA LYS A 236 -37.50 6.45 26.09
C LYS A 236 -37.02 7.20 24.84
N ARG A 237 -37.04 6.51 23.70
CA ARG A 237 -36.54 7.06 22.43
C ARG A 237 -37.46 8.15 21.90
N THR A 238 -36.89 9.26 21.44
CA THR A 238 -37.62 10.40 20.86
C THR A 238 -37.01 10.85 19.52
N ASP A 239 -36.26 9.97 18.87
CA ASP A 239 -35.72 10.21 17.53
C ASP A 239 -36.80 10.04 16.44
N GLU A 240 -36.51 10.48 15.22
CA GLU A 240 -37.49 10.51 14.12
C GLU A 240 -38.15 9.15 13.86
N ALA A 241 -37.36 8.08 13.82
CA ALA A 241 -37.85 6.72 13.59
C ALA A 241 -38.78 6.25 14.72
N ALA A 242 -38.43 6.54 15.98
CA ALA A 242 -39.26 6.22 17.13
C ALA A 242 -40.59 6.98 17.13
N LEU A 243 -40.57 8.27 16.78
CA LEU A 243 -41.78 9.09 16.73
C LEU A 243 -42.73 8.62 15.62
N ARG A 244 -42.19 8.25 14.43
CA ARG A 244 -42.98 7.59 13.39
C ARG A 244 -43.58 6.29 13.88
N PHE A 245 -42.78 5.43 14.52
CA PHE A 245 -43.26 4.17 15.09
C PHE A 245 -44.41 4.40 16.10
N TYR A 246 -44.28 5.40 16.97
CA TYR A 246 -45.29 5.76 17.95
C TYR A 246 -46.61 6.21 17.33
N LEU A 247 -46.57 6.99 16.24
CA LEU A 247 -47.79 7.36 15.51
C LEU A 247 -48.54 6.12 15.01
N PHE A 248 -47.82 5.15 14.44
CA PHE A 248 -48.43 3.88 14.04
C PHE A 248 -48.92 3.07 15.24
N ALA A 249 -48.14 3.00 16.31
CA ALA A 249 -48.47 2.22 17.50
C ALA A 249 -49.76 2.70 18.20
N LEU A 250 -50.15 3.98 18.08
CA LEU A 250 -51.42 4.49 18.62
C LEU A 250 -52.64 3.79 18.02
N ASN A 251 -52.56 3.34 16.76
CA ASN A 251 -53.66 2.65 16.09
C ASN A 251 -53.83 1.19 16.56
N TYR A 252 -52.78 0.60 17.15
CA TYR A 252 -52.75 -0.82 17.52
C TYR A 252 -52.61 -1.08 19.03
N SER A 253 -52.17 -0.10 19.82
CA SER A 253 -52.03 -0.26 21.26
C SER A 253 -53.40 -0.35 21.93
N GLN A 254 -53.62 -1.41 22.71
CA GLN A 254 -54.88 -1.67 23.42
C GLN A 254 -54.86 -1.18 24.87
N LYS A 255 -53.68 -0.87 25.44
CA LYS A 255 -53.54 -0.46 26.84
C LYS A 255 -53.56 1.06 26.96
N GLU A 256 -54.47 1.60 27.78
CA GLU A 256 -54.58 3.04 28.01
C GLU A 256 -53.29 3.67 28.54
N ASP A 257 -52.57 2.96 29.41
CA ASP A 257 -51.28 3.41 29.97
C ASP A 257 -50.20 3.58 28.89
N GLU A 258 -50.12 2.66 27.93
CA GLU A 258 -49.17 2.73 26.81
C GLU A 258 -49.53 3.89 25.88
N GLN A 259 -50.82 4.05 25.56
CA GLN A 259 -51.28 5.18 24.74
C GLN A 259 -51.00 6.54 25.40
N HIS A 260 -51.20 6.65 26.71
CA HIS A 260 -50.91 7.88 27.45
C HIS A 260 -49.42 8.24 27.39
N GLN A 261 -48.54 7.24 27.61
CA GLN A 261 -47.08 7.43 27.49
C GLN A 261 -46.66 7.83 26.08
N ILE A 262 -47.22 7.17 25.05
CA ILE A 262 -46.92 7.49 23.65
C ILE A 262 -47.32 8.93 23.31
N LYS A 263 -48.55 9.33 23.68
CA LYS A 263 -49.05 10.70 23.47
C LYS A 263 -48.17 11.73 24.17
N ALA A 264 -47.73 11.44 25.39
CA ALA A 264 -46.81 12.31 26.11
C ALA A 264 -45.48 12.49 25.35
N TYR A 265 -44.85 11.41 24.86
CA TYR A 265 -43.60 11.53 24.09
C TYR A 265 -43.75 12.34 22.80
N LEU A 266 -44.84 12.13 22.05
CA LEU A 266 -45.13 12.89 20.83
C LEU A 266 -45.35 14.38 21.13
N ALA A 267 -46.12 14.67 22.18
CA ALA A 267 -46.38 16.03 22.65
C ALA A 267 -45.12 16.76 23.16
N HIS A 268 -44.24 16.07 23.91
CA HIS A 268 -42.95 16.61 24.32
C HIS A 268 -42.07 16.94 23.11
N SER A 269 -41.97 16.03 22.14
CA SER A 269 -41.16 16.25 20.94
C SER A 269 -41.65 17.45 20.11
N TYR A 270 -42.97 17.65 20.03
CA TYR A 270 -43.56 18.84 19.44
C TYR A 270 -43.16 20.12 20.20
N CYS A 271 -43.33 20.15 21.52
CA CYS A 271 -43.01 21.34 22.32
C CYS A 271 -41.52 21.71 22.29
N GLU A 272 -40.63 20.71 22.25
CA GLU A 272 -39.18 20.94 22.17
C GLU A 272 -38.74 21.50 20.81
N GLY A 273 -39.53 21.29 19.76
CA GLY A 273 -39.29 21.83 18.41
C GLY A 273 -38.18 21.13 17.63
N ASN A 274 -37.68 19.98 18.12
CA ASN A 274 -36.52 19.28 17.55
C ASN A 274 -36.72 18.82 16.10
N LEU A 275 -37.96 18.52 15.71
CA LEU A 275 -38.30 18.02 14.37
C LEU A 275 -38.58 19.12 13.34
N SER A 276 -38.80 20.37 13.76
CA SER A 276 -39.24 21.47 12.88
C SER A 276 -38.32 21.72 11.68
N GLY A 277 -37.01 21.50 11.84
CA GLY A 277 -36.01 21.64 10.78
C GLY A 277 -35.60 20.34 10.07
N VAL A 278 -35.97 19.17 10.63
CA VAL A 278 -35.55 17.85 10.12
C VAL A 278 -36.68 17.17 9.35
N SER A 279 -37.88 17.16 9.92
CA SER A 279 -39.07 16.52 9.35
C SER A 279 -40.33 17.33 9.68
N PRO A 280 -40.64 18.38 8.88
CA PRO A 280 -41.75 19.30 9.17
C PRO A 280 -43.12 18.62 9.22
N GLN A 281 -43.36 17.64 8.35
CA GLN A 281 -44.63 16.89 8.31
C GLN A 281 -44.84 16.07 9.58
N LEU A 282 -43.80 15.38 10.06
CA LEU A 282 -43.88 14.63 11.30
C LEU A 282 -44.10 15.54 12.50
N HIS A 283 -43.50 16.74 12.49
CA HIS A 283 -43.71 17.74 13.52
C HIS A 283 -45.18 18.21 13.58
N GLU A 284 -45.81 18.44 12.44
CA GLU A 284 -47.23 18.80 12.34
C GLU A 284 -48.13 17.70 12.92
N GLN A 285 -47.90 16.43 12.57
CA GLN A 285 -48.63 15.29 13.12
C GLN A 285 -48.50 15.16 14.64
N CYS A 286 -47.30 15.42 15.18
CA CYS A 286 -47.12 15.47 16.64
C CYS A 286 -47.90 16.63 17.27
N GLY A 287 -48.00 17.76 16.57
CA GLY A 287 -48.78 18.93 16.97
C GLY A 287 -50.28 18.65 17.02
N GLU A 288 -50.82 17.92 16.04
CA GLU A 288 -52.24 17.50 16.03
C GLU A 288 -52.58 16.68 17.28
N ILE A 289 -51.70 15.76 17.66
CA ILE A 289 -51.87 14.95 18.87
C ILE A 289 -51.80 15.82 20.12
N PHE A 290 -50.84 16.74 20.20
CA PHE A 290 -50.76 17.70 21.32
C PHE A 290 -52.04 18.51 21.47
N MET A 291 -52.59 19.02 20.37
CA MET A 291 -53.83 19.81 20.37
C MET A 291 -55.06 18.98 20.76
N SER A 292 -55.03 17.66 20.52
CA SER A 292 -56.10 16.73 20.94
C SER A 292 -56.11 16.40 22.44
N MET A 293 -55.05 16.76 23.18
CA MET A 293 -54.94 16.50 24.62
C MET A 293 -55.72 17.53 25.45
N SER A 294 -55.95 17.23 26.73
CA SER A 294 -56.62 18.18 27.63
C SER A 294 -55.74 19.39 27.94
N LEU A 295 -56.36 20.55 28.21
CA LEU A 295 -55.64 21.79 28.53
C LEU A 295 -54.67 21.63 29.72
N VAL A 296 -55.06 20.85 30.72
CA VAL A 296 -54.21 20.55 31.89
C VAL A 296 -52.95 19.77 31.49
N GLN A 297 -53.09 18.81 30.57
CA GLN A 297 -51.96 18.03 30.06
C GLN A 297 -51.05 18.88 29.17
N GLN A 298 -51.62 19.74 28.33
CA GLN A 298 -50.86 20.65 27.47
C GLN A 298 -49.99 21.61 28.28
N GLU A 299 -50.55 22.24 29.32
CA GLU A 299 -49.82 23.15 30.19
C GLU A 299 -48.70 22.44 30.97
N ALA A 300 -48.95 21.22 31.46
CA ALA A 300 -47.95 20.42 32.15
C ALA A 300 -46.76 20.08 31.25
N ILE A 301 -47.04 19.58 30.04
CA ILE A 301 -46.02 19.18 29.06
C ILE A 301 -45.23 20.39 28.58
N LYS A 302 -45.89 21.52 28.35
CA LYS A 302 -45.23 22.76 27.92
C LYS A 302 -44.26 23.26 28.98
N LYS A 303 -44.67 23.26 30.25
CA LYS A 303 -43.82 23.65 31.37
C LYS A 303 -42.60 22.73 31.50
N GLU A 304 -42.79 21.41 31.44
CA GLU A 304 -41.70 20.44 31.52
C GLU A 304 -40.75 20.55 30.32
N SER A 305 -41.27 20.79 29.12
CA SER A 305 -40.47 20.99 27.90
C SER A 305 -39.62 22.27 27.98
N GLU A 306 -40.17 23.38 28.49
CA GLU A 306 -39.43 24.62 28.71
C GLU A 306 -38.30 24.42 29.73
N GLU A 307 -38.56 23.73 30.84
CA GLU A 307 -37.55 23.37 31.85
C GLU A 307 -36.43 22.49 31.25
N ASN A 308 -36.79 21.49 30.43
CA ASN A 308 -35.84 20.62 29.74
C ASN A 308 -35.00 21.37 28.69
N GLN A 309 -35.60 22.30 27.95
CA GLN A 309 -34.89 23.10 26.96
C GLN A 309 -33.90 24.07 27.61
N ILE A 310 -34.26 24.65 28.76
CA ILE A 310 -33.36 25.51 29.54
C ILE A 310 -32.22 24.67 30.12
N SER A 311 -32.52 23.51 30.72
CA SER A 311 -31.50 22.65 31.34
C SER A 311 -30.52 22.07 30.32
N SER A 312 -30.99 21.71 29.12
CA SER A 312 -30.14 21.19 28.03
C SER A 312 -29.22 22.27 27.45
N LYS A 313 -29.71 23.51 27.27
CA LYS A 313 -28.86 24.66 26.89
C LYS A 313 -27.81 24.98 27.97
N MET A 314 -28.11 24.76 29.24
CA MET A 314 -27.19 24.99 30.36
C MET A 314 -26.17 23.85 30.57
N LYS A 315 -26.49 22.61 30.18
CA LYS A 315 -25.54 21.50 30.15
C LYS A 315 -24.48 21.77 29.07
N LYS A 316 -23.35 22.38 29.47
CA LYS A 316 -22.12 22.43 28.65
C LYS A 316 -21.55 21.01 28.49
N VAL A 317 -22.15 20.21 27.63
CA VAL A 317 -21.60 18.91 27.24
C VAL A 317 -20.34 19.18 26.41
N LYS A 318 -19.19 18.67 26.86
CA LYS A 318 -17.99 18.61 26.01
C LYS A 318 -18.26 17.59 24.89
N LEU A 319 -18.85 18.07 23.81
CA LEU A 319 -19.26 17.23 22.68
C LEU A 319 -18.08 16.54 22.00
N PHE A 320 -16.92 17.20 21.93
CA PHE A 320 -15.75 16.68 21.23
C PHE A 320 -14.60 16.34 22.17
N ARG A 321 -14.09 15.12 22.07
CA ARG A 321 -12.77 14.73 22.57
C ARG A 321 -11.69 15.21 21.61
N ARG A 322 -10.42 15.17 22.04
CA ARG A 322 -9.29 15.57 21.20
C ARG A 322 -9.17 14.73 19.92
N GLU A 323 -9.54 13.46 19.99
CA GLU A 323 -9.56 12.51 18.88
C GLU A 323 -10.68 12.86 17.88
N ASP A 324 -11.91 13.08 18.37
CA ASP A 324 -13.05 13.50 17.54
C ASP A 324 -12.79 14.81 16.77
N LEU A 325 -12.04 15.74 17.36
CA LEU A 325 -11.62 16.96 16.66
C LEU A 325 -10.62 16.69 15.53
N GLN A 326 -9.80 15.64 15.63
CA GLN A 326 -8.91 15.21 14.56
C GLN A 326 -9.70 14.55 13.44
N ASP A 327 -10.71 13.74 13.77
CA ASP A 327 -11.60 13.13 12.80
C ASP A 327 -12.46 14.18 12.10
N LEU A 328 -12.98 15.18 12.83
CA LEU A 328 -13.67 16.33 12.25
C LEU A 328 -12.76 17.13 11.32
N LYS A 329 -11.48 17.30 11.69
CA LYS A 329 -10.48 17.93 10.79
C LYS A 329 -10.24 17.08 9.55
N ARG A 330 -10.20 15.75 9.67
CA ARG A 330 -10.05 14.83 8.53
C ARG A 330 -11.26 14.90 7.61
N LEU A 331 -12.48 14.84 8.15
CA LEU A 331 -13.72 15.04 7.42
C LEU A 331 -13.76 16.39 6.73
N LYS A 332 -13.35 17.47 7.40
CA LYS A 332 -13.21 18.80 6.76
C LYS A 332 -12.20 18.79 5.61
N VAL A 333 -11.14 18.00 5.69
CA VAL A 333 -10.18 17.85 4.59
C VAL A 333 -10.76 17.03 3.44
N GLU A 334 -11.44 15.92 3.73
CA GLU A 334 -12.10 15.05 2.75
C GLU A 334 -13.25 15.77 2.02
N MET A 335 -14.00 16.61 2.74
CA MET A 335 -15.05 17.47 2.18
C MET A 335 -14.49 18.72 1.48
N GLY A 336 -13.16 18.88 1.38
CA GLY A 336 -12.52 20.00 0.71
C GLY A 336 -12.62 21.35 1.45
N LEU A 337 -13.05 21.33 2.71
CA LEU A 337 -13.24 22.52 3.54
C LEU A 337 -11.94 23.06 4.16
N VAL A 338 -10.88 22.23 4.32
CA VAL A 338 -9.56 22.66 4.84
C VAL A 338 -8.42 21.79 4.29
N ALA A 339 -7.24 22.34 3.98
CA ALA A 339 -6.05 21.57 3.58
C ALA A 339 -5.24 21.03 4.79
N SER A 340 -4.86 19.74 4.76
CA SER A 340 -4.23 18.99 5.87
C SER A 340 -2.73 19.31 6.10
N ARG A 341 -2.35 19.59 7.35
CA ARG A 341 -0.95 19.67 7.79
C ARG A 341 -0.74 19.11 9.22
N ILE A 342 0.21 18.17 9.29
CA ILE A 342 1.16 17.86 10.39
C ILE A 342 0.79 16.73 11.37
N SER A 343 1.53 15.63 11.20
CA SER A 343 1.76 14.51 12.13
C SER A 343 3.26 14.38 12.41
N ILE A 344 3.89 15.40 13.01
CA ILE A 344 5.32 15.37 13.36
C ILE A 344 5.51 16.15 14.66
N LEU A 345 5.49 15.49 15.82
CA LEU A 345 6.24 15.90 17.01
C LEU A 345 5.93 14.94 18.16
N GLY A 346 6.63 13.83 18.22
CA GLY A 346 6.58 12.94 19.39
C GLY A 346 7.53 11.78 19.19
N GLU A 347 8.27 11.45 20.25
CA GLU A 347 9.01 10.18 20.39
C GLU A 347 10.41 10.09 19.76
N TRP A 348 11.28 11.07 20.01
CA TRP A 348 12.71 10.96 19.67
C TRP A 348 13.58 10.21 20.71
N GLY A 349 13.09 9.96 21.94
CA GLY A 349 13.97 9.60 23.08
C GLY A 349 14.21 8.12 23.38
N ARG A 350 13.25 7.23 23.09
CA ARG A 350 13.40 5.76 23.29
C ARG A 350 13.66 5.00 21.98
N CYS A 351 13.79 5.76 20.90
CA CYS A 351 13.84 5.31 19.53
C CYS A 351 15.08 4.45 19.22
N GLY A 352 16.29 4.76 19.68
CA GLY A 352 17.53 4.24 19.08
C GLY A 352 17.64 2.72 18.79
N LEU A 353 17.23 1.84 19.72
CA LEU A 353 17.40 0.39 19.54
C LEU A 353 16.20 -0.28 18.85
N GLU A 354 14.98 0.17 19.15
CA GLU A 354 13.78 -0.22 18.42
C GLU A 354 13.72 0.42 17.02
N VAL A 355 14.31 1.59 16.79
CA VAL A 355 14.42 2.29 15.48
C VAL A 355 15.41 1.62 14.57
N LEU A 356 16.35 0.83 15.08
CA LEU A 356 17.19 0.05 14.18
C LEU A 356 16.39 -1.11 13.58
N PHE A 357 15.64 -1.85 14.40
CA PHE A 357 14.76 -2.94 13.92
C PHE A 357 13.48 -2.43 13.25
N LYS A 358 12.81 -1.43 13.81
CA LYS A 358 11.72 -0.70 13.17
C LYS A 358 12.22 0.05 11.95
N GLY A 359 13.46 0.52 11.90
CA GLY A 359 14.07 1.19 10.75
C GLY A 359 14.38 0.22 9.64
N LEU A 360 14.91 -0.98 9.93
CA LEU A 360 15.08 -2.04 8.94
C LEU A 360 13.71 -2.55 8.45
N LYS A 361 12.77 -2.79 9.37
CA LYS A 361 11.37 -3.13 9.05
C LYS A 361 10.70 -2.02 8.28
N TRP A 362 10.97 -0.75 8.57
CA TRP A 362 10.42 0.42 7.89
C TRP A 362 11.07 0.62 6.53
N ILE A 363 12.37 0.40 6.38
CA ILE A 363 13.04 0.39 5.07
C ILE A 363 12.46 -0.74 4.22
N LEU A 364 12.27 -1.93 4.79
CA LEU A 364 11.70 -3.08 4.10
C LEU A 364 10.22 -2.84 3.74
N LEU A 365 9.42 -2.30 4.67
CA LEU A 365 8.04 -1.89 4.42
C LEU A 365 7.96 -0.73 3.44
N ARG A 366 8.91 0.21 3.45
CA ARG A 366 8.94 1.36 2.54
C ARG A 366 9.40 0.95 1.15
N MET A 367 10.31 0.00 1.03
CA MET A 367 10.67 -0.65 -0.23
C MET A 367 9.49 -1.47 -0.76
N LEU A 368 8.81 -2.21 0.10
CA LEU A 368 7.59 -2.94 -0.25
C LEU A 368 6.47 -1.98 -0.67
N ASP A 369 6.27 -0.87 0.03
CA ASP A 369 5.29 0.18 -0.30
C ASP A 369 5.66 0.86 -1.61
N LEU A 370 6.94 1.12 -1.86
CA LEU A 370 7.42 1.67 -3.13
C LEU A 370 7.16 0.69 -4.27
N LEU A 371 7.41 -0.60 -4.05
CA LEU A 371 7.12 -1.67 -5.01
C LEU A 371 5.61 -1.83 -5.22
N ILE A 372 4.78 -1.72 -4.17
CA ILE A 372 3.32 -1.80 -4.25
C ILE A 372 2.80 -0.60 -5.05
N ARG A 373 3.25 0.62 -4.74
CA ARG A 373 2.90 1.83 -5.48
C ARG A 373 3.34 1.73 -6.93
N PHE A 374 4.55 1.24 -7.20
CA PHE A 374 5.02 0.98 -8.56
C PHE A 374 4.14 -0.04 -9.28
N GLY A 375 3.75 -1.09 -8.57
CA GLY A 375 2.80 -2.09 -9.03
C GLY A 375 1.40 -1.53 -9.32
N GLN A 376 0.94 -0.50 -8.62
CA GLN A 376 -0.36 0.12 -8.86
C GLN A 376 -0.35 1.10 -10.05
N LEU A 377 0.82 1.54 -10.54
CA LEU A 377 0.92 2.45 -11.67
C LEU A 377 0.35 1.82 -12.97
N PRO A 378 -0.22 2.62 -13.89
CA PRO A 378 -0.64 2.13 -15.19
C PRO A 378 0.56 1.64 -16.00
N LEU A 379 0.36 0.67 -16.90
CA LEU A 379 1.42 0.06 -17.71
C LEU A 379 2.33 1.09 -18.39
N ARG A 380 1.75 2.16 -18.95
CA ARG A 380 2.52 3.27 -19.58
C ARG A 380 3.46 3.94 -18.59
N ALA A 381 3.00 4.22 -17.36
CA ALA A 381 3.84 4.81 -16.33
C ALA A 381 4.89 3.83 -15.79
N ARG A 382 4.60 2.51 -15.73
CA ARG A 382 5.61 1.49 -15.37
C ARG A 382 6.73 1.42 -16.42
N LEU A 383 6.38 1.48 -17.70
CA LEU A 383 7.36 1.52 -18.78
C LEU A 383 8.20 2.79 -18.73
N ILE A 384 7.56 3.97 -18.59
CA ILE A 384 8.26 5.26 -18.50
C ILE A 384 9.21 5.29 -17.29
N SER A 385 8.76 4.88 -16.10
CA SER A 385 9.59 4.86 -14.90
C SER A 385 10.74 3.85 -15.01
N PHE A 386 10.52 2.69 -15.63
CA PHE A 386 11.58 1.74 -15.93
C PHE A 386 12.59 2.28 -16.95
N SER A 387 12.14 2.97 -17.99
CA SER A 387 12.99 3.64 -18.98
C SER A 387 13.83 4.74 -18.33
N VAL A 388 13.22 5.60 -17.49
CA VAL A 388 13.93 6.65 -16.74
C VAL A 388 14.97 6.03 -15.82
N LEU A 389 14.63 4.97 -15.08
CA LEU A 389 15.57 4.27 -14.20
C LEU A 389 16.73 3.66 -14.99
N SER A 390 16.45 3.06 -16.15
CA SER A 390 17.46 2.49 -17.04
C SER A 390 18.41 3.57 -17.57
N VAL A 391 17.87 4.71 -18.02
CA VAL A 391 18.66 5.86 -18.50
C VAL A 391 19.53 6.43 -17.38
N VAL A 392 19.00 6.56 -16.16
CA VAL A 392 19.77 7.03 -14.99
C VAL A 392 20.91 6.08 -14.65
N ILE A 393 20.68 4.76 -14.70
CA ILE A 393 21.72 3.75 -14.45
C ILE A 393 22.79 3.81 -15.55
N ILE A 394 22.40 3.91 -16.82
CA ILE A 394 23.34 4.04 -17.95
C ILE A 394 24.16 5.33 -17.82
N LEU A 395 23.53 6.46 -17.49
CA LEU A 395 24.22 7.74 -17.27
C LEU A 395 25.19 7.67 -16.08
N ALA A 396 24.79 7.03 -14.97
CA ALA A 396 25.65 6.88 -13.80
C ALA A 396 26.87 5.98 -14.10
N LEU A 397 26.68 4.90 -14.87
CA LEU A 397 27.77 4.03 -15.33
C LEU A 397 28.70 4.76 -16.30
N GLY A 398 28.15 5.49 -17.28
CA GLY A 398 28.91 6.28 -18.24
C GLY A 398 29.71 7.41 -17.57
N PHE A 399 29.13 8.09 -16.58
CA PHE A 399 29.83 9.11 -15.81
C PHE A 399 30.97 8.52 -14.98
N ARG A 400 30.77 7.32 -14.41
CA ARG A 400 31.82 6.59 -13.67
C ARG A 400 32.97 6.21 -14.60
N GLN A 401 32.68 5.74 -15.81
CA GLN A 401 33.71 5.39 -16.80
C GLN A 401 34.50 6.64 -17.25
N LEU A 402 33.81 7.73 -17.58
CA LEU A 402 34.43 9.02 -17.96
C LEU A 402 35.29 9.63 -16.84
N THR A 403 34.85 9.53 -15.59
CA THR A 403 35.61 10.05 -14.43
C THR A 403 36.83 9.21 -14.10
N PHE A 404 36.77 7.89 -14.29
CA PHE A 404 37.94 7.01 -14.17
C PHE A 404 38.95 7.23 -15.32
N GLU A 405 38.47 7.43 -16.55
CA GLU A 405 39.32 7.66 -17.72
C GLU A 405 40.01 9.03 -17.67
N LYS A 406 39.31 10.07 -17.18
CA LYS A 406 39.89 11.41 -16.97
C LYS A 406 40.91 11.47 -15.83
N LEU A 407 40.86 10.54 -14.88
CA LEU A 407 41.83 10.43 -13.79
C LEU A 407 43.09 9.64 -14.19
N ASN A 408 42.97 8.78 -15.22
CA ASN A 408 44.04 7.89 -15.69
C ASN A 408 44.68 8.33 -17.02
N SER A 409 44.10 9.29 -17.74
CA SER A 409 44.68 9.85 -18.97
C SER A 409 45.78 10.88 -18.64
N PRO A 410 47.00 10.77 -19.18
CA PRO A 410 47.97 11.85 -19.13
C PRO A 410 47.46 13.04 -19.95
N SER A 411 47.55 14.25 -19.41
CA SER A 411 47.09 15.48 -20.07
C SER A 411 47.67 15.64 -21.48
N PRO A 412 46.91 16.21 -22.44
CA PRO A 412 47.42 16.39 -23.80
C PRO A 412 48.52 17.45 -23.79
N VAL A 413 49.70 17.09 -24.29
CA VAL A 413 50.76 18.05 -24.63
C VAL A 413 50.32 18.80 -25.90
N PRO A 414 50.40 20.15 -25.95
CA PRO A 414 50.03 20.90 -27.15
C PRO A 414 50.91 20.51 -28.34
N LEU A 415 50.29 20.37 -29.52
CA LEU A 415 50.96 20.19 -30.80
C LEU A 415 51.95 21.34 -31.04
N ALA A 416 53.25 21.03 -30.91
CA ALA A 416 54.31 21.71 -31.62
C ALA A 416 55.34 20.65 -32.05
N SER A 417 55.85 20.83 -33.26
CA SER A 417 56.85 20.03 -33.98
C SER A 417 56.44 18.64 -34.46
N ILE A 418 55.79 18.62 -35.62
CA ILE A 418 56.02 17.60 -36.64
C ILE A 418 57.45 17.84 -37.18
N LEU A 419 58.37 16.90 -36.94
CA LEU A 419 59.33 16.35 -37.91
C LEU A 419 60.37 15.50 -37.16
N GLY A 420 60.63 14.30 -37.68
CA GLY A 420 61.87 13.58 -37.38
C GLY A 420 61.71 12.27 -36.63
N SER A 421 61.49 11.19 -37.38
CA SER A 421 61.90 9.85 -36.98
C SER A 421 63.41 9.84 -36.69
N LYS A 422 63.80 9.48 -35.46
CA LYS A 422 64.97 8.62 -35.22
C LYS A 422 65.01 8.09 -33.79
N VAL A 423 65.25 6.79 -33.70
CA VAL A 423 65.68 6.07 -32.50
C VAL A 423 66.89 6.80 -31.88
N ALA A 424 66.80 7.17 -30.60
CA ALA A 424 67.97 7.46 -29.78
C ALA A 424 67.64 7.30 -28.29
N THR A 425 68.33 6.34 -27.66
CA THR A 425 68.59 6.28 -26.23
C THR A 425 69.03 7.64 -25.70
N ALA A 426 68.27 8.21 -24.76
CA ALA A 426 68.68 9.41 -24.02
C ALA A 426 68.60 9.14 -22.51
N THR A 427 69.77 8.92 -21.94
CA THR A 427 70.12 9.07 -20.53
C THR A 427 69.48 10.32 -19.94
N LYS A 428 68.52 10.15 -19.00
CA LYS A 428 68.01 11.25 -18.18
C LYS A 428 69.02 11.59 -17.07
N GLU A 429 70.10 12.26 -17.46
CA GLU A 429 70.99 12.91 -16.51
C GLU A 429 70.23 14.02 -15.76
N GLY A 430 70.28 13.99 -14.43
CA GLY A 430 69.71 15.03 -13.55
C GLY A 430 68.56 14.59 -12.64
N ARG A 431 68.20 13.31 -12.56
CA ARG A 431 67.19 12.81 -11.60
C ARG A 431 67.78 11.83 -10.60
N VAL A 432 67.48 12.02 -9.32
CA VAL A 432 67.90 11.16 -8.20
C VAL A 432 66.68 10.43 -7.67
N TYR A 433 66.78 9.13 -7.48
CA TYR A 433 65.68 8.27 -7.00
C TYR A 433 65.78 8.08 -5.49
N THR A 434 64.66 8.06 -4.79
CA THR A 434 64.60 7.80 -3.35
C THR A 434 63.46 6.84 -3.05
N VAL A 435 63.58 6.09 -1.96
CA VAL A 435 62.58 5.10 -1.56
C VAL A 435 61.71 5.72 -0.47
N GLN A 436 60.41 5.84 -0.69
CA GLN A 436 59.44 6.25 0.31
C GLN A 436 58.87 5.01 1.00
N ILE A 437 59.07 4.94 2.32
CA ILE A 437 58.67 3.80 3.15
C ILE A 437 57.24 3.98 3.65
N ALA A 438 56.89 5.19 4.09
CA ALA A 438 55.58 5.48 4.66
C ALA A 438 55.21 6.96 4.53
N ALA A 439 53.90 7.26 4.63
CA ALA A 439 53.38 8.60 4.79
C ALA A 439 52.36 8.60 5.94
N VAL A 440 52.64 9.37 7.00
CA VAL A 440 51.79 9.43 8.20
C VAL A 440 51.30 10.86 8.46
N ILE A 441 50.19 10.99 9.20
CA ILE A 441 49.51 12.27 9.42
C ILE A 441 50.01 13.04 10.66
N SER A 442 50.91 12.46 11.45
CA SER A 442 51.42 13.05 12.70
C SER A 442 52.95 12.99 12.78
N ALA A 443 53.57 14.10 13.22
CA ALA A 443 55.02 14.19 13.43
C ALA A 443 55.50 13.16 14.47
N LYS A 444 54.79 13.03 15.61
CA LYS A 444 55.12 12.06 16.66
C LYS A 444 55.11 10.62 16.15
N GLN A 445 54.19 10.29 15.22
CA GLN A 445 54.14 8.96 14.60
C GLN A 445 55.31 8.75 13.64
N ALA A 446 55.69 9.77 12.87
CA ALA A 446 56.85 9.71 11.98
C ALA A 446 58.15 9.48 12.76
N ASP A 447 58.34 10.21 13.87
CA ASP A 447 59.52 10.06 14.74
C ASP A 447 59.61 8.67 15.38
N LYS A 448 58.48 8.14 15.88
CA LYS A 448 58.41 6.77 16.42
C LYS A 448 58.79 5.73 15.36
N LEU A 449 58.32 5.91 14.12
CA LEU A 449 58.62 5.01 13.01
C LEU A 449 60.09 5.10 12.58
N ILE A 450 60.68 6.29 12.53
CA ILE A 450 62.13 6.45 12.27
C ILE A 450 62.97 5.78 13.35
N ARG A 451 62.64 5.95 14.64
CA ARG A 451 63.38 5.29 15.73
C ARG A 451 63.33 3.77 15.59
N LYS A 452 62.17 3.21 15.21
CA LYS A 452 62.03 1.78 14.96
C LYS A 452 62.88 1.33 13.77
N LEU A 453 62.87 2.06 12.67
CA LEU A 453 63.65 1.72 11.48
C LEU A 453 65.16 1.84 11.72
N LYS A 454 65.62 2.83 12.49
CA LYS A 454 67.02 2.93 12.93
C LYS A 454 67.45 1.75 13.79
N LYS A 455 66.57 1.26 14.70
CA LYS A 455 66.84 0.04 15.49
C LYS A 455 66.95 -1.23 14.62
N HIS A 456 66.35 -1.23 13.44
CA HIS A 456 66.47 -2.31 12.45
C HIS A 456 67.59 -2.08 11.42
N GLY A 457 68.56 -1.19 11.72
CA GLY A 457 69.75 -0.97 10.90
C GLY A 457 69.53 -0.13 9.63
N VAL A 458 68.40 0.59 9.51
CA VAL A 458 68.12 1.43 8.35
C VAL A 458 68.70 2.82 8.54
N GLU A 459 69.72 3.15 7.76
CA GLU A 459 70.41 4.45 7.76
C GLU A 459 69.91 5.39 6.65
N GLY A 460 70.18 6.70 6.77
CA GLY A 460 69.82 7.67 5.72
C GLY A 460 68.32 8.01 5.63
N LEU A 461 67.58 7.84 6.73
CA LEU A 461 66.16 8.20 6.85
C LEU A 461 65.95 9.70 7.04
N TYR A 462 65.06 10.31 6.26
CA TYR A 462 64.66 11.71 6.41
C TYR A 462 63.15 11.91 6.19
N ILE A 463 62.59 12.96 6.80
CA ILE A 463 61.16 13.31 6.69
C ILE A 463 60.98 14.45 5.69
N VAL A 464 60.00 14.31 4.81
CA VAL A 464 59.52 15.38 3.94
C VAL A 464 58.09 15.73 4.32
N LYS A 465 57.88 17.00 4.71
CA LYS A 465 56.56 17.55 5.02
C LYS A 465 55.86 17.95 3.72
N ALA A 466 54.66 17.44 3.48
CA ALA A 466 53.87 17.75 2.28
C ALA A 466 52.43 18.12 2.67
N VAL A 467 51.85 19.13 2.03
CA VAL A 467 50.47 19.58 2.33
C VAL A 467 49.46 18.52 1.86
N ARG A 468 48.43 18.26 2.67
CA ARG A 468 47.35 17.31 2.36
C ARG A 468 46.12 18.05 1.81
N ARG A 469 45.45 17.47 0.81
CA ARG A 469 44.23 18.05 0.18
C ARG A 469 43.07 18.26 1.17
N SER A 470 42.94 17.42 2.20
CA SER A 470 41.93 17.54 3.25
C SER A 470 42.35 18.40 4.46
N GLY A 471 43.36 19.26 4.29
CA GLY A 471 43.94 20.08 5.36
C GLY A 471 44.97 19.32 6.21
N GLY A 472 45.99 20.04 6.69
CA GLY A 472 47.12 19.49 7.46
C GLY A 472 48.31 19.01 6.61
N HIS A 473 49.24 18.28 7.22
CA HIS A 473 50.48 17.82 6.57
C HIS A 473 50.67 16.31 6.63
N TRP A 474 51.13 15.74 5.52
CA TRP A 474 51.77 14.43 5.47
C TRP A 474 53.23 14.54 5.89
N TYR A 475 53.67 13.64 6.77
CA TYR A 475 55.06 13.40 7.10
C TYR A 475 55.51 12.13 6.36
N LYS A 476 56.19 12.34 5.22
CA LYS A 476 56.64 11.26 4.33
C LYS A 476 58.06 10.84 4.72
N ILE A 477 58.24 9.57 5.07
CA ILE A 477 59.53 9.02 5.47
C ILE A 477 60.21 8.41 4.25
N ARG A 478 61.41 8.88 3.95
CA ARG A 478 62.20 8.46 2.79
C ARG A 478 63.57 7.97 3.21
N VAL A 479 64.14 7.06 2.43
CA VAL A 479 65.47 6.50 2.65
C VAL A 479 66.33 6.62 1.39
N GLY A 480 67.55 7.12 1.58
CA GLY A 480 68.60 7.16 0.57
C GLY A 480 68.30 8.07 -0.63
N LYS A 481 69.34 8.27 -1.46
CA LYS A 481 69.31 8.99 -2.72
C LYS A 481 70.19 8.21 -3.71
N TYR A 482 69.59 7.67 -4.75
CA TYR A 482 70.22 6.74 -5.69
C TYR A 482 70.23 7.31 -7.11
N PRO A 483 71.28 7.08 -7.90
CA PRO A 483 71.38 7.60 -9.26
C PRO A 483 70.42 6.91 -10.24
N SER A 484 69.96 5.69 -9.96
CA SER A 484 69.03 4.96 -10.83
C SER A 484 67.85 4.36 -10.06
N LYS A 485 66.71 4.21 -10.76
CA LYS A 485 65.50 3.55 -10.22
C LYS A 485 65.80 2.10 -9.82
N GLN A 486 66.61 1.39 -10.61
CA GLN A 486 66.99 0.01 -10.34
C GLN A 486 67.78 -0.12 -9.03
N GLN A 487 68.75 0.77 -8.76
CA GLN A 487 69.50 0.74 -7.50
C GLN A 487 68.61 1.05 -6.29
N ALA A 488 67.69 2.00 -6.42
CA ALA A 488 66.71 2.30 -5.36
C ALA A 488 65.79 1.09 -5.07
N SER A 489 65.32 0.40 -6.12
CA SER A 489 64.50 -0.80 -6.00
C SER A 489 65.26 -1.97 -5.37
N ILE A 490 66.51 -2.23 -5.78
CA ILE A 490 67.33 -3.30 -5.20
C ILE A 490 67.54 -3.06 -3.70
N TYR A 491 67.85 -1.83 -3.30
CA TYR A 491 67.98 -1.50 -1.87
C TYR A 491 66.66 -1.66 -1.11
N ALA A 492 65.54 -1.22 -1.70
CA ALA A 492 64.23 -1.36 -1.08
C ALA A 492 63.79 -2.82 -0.92
N ASN A 493 64.06 -3.67 -1.91
CA ASN A 493 63.78 -5.10 -1.83
C ASN A 493 64.58 -5.75 -0.70
N ARG A 494 65.88 -5.43 -0.54
CA ARG A 494 66.68 -5.91 0.60
C ARG A 494 66.06 -5.57 1.96
N LEU A 495 65.47 -4.37 2.09
CA LEU A 495 64.79 -3.95 3.32
C LEU A 495 63.45 -4.68 3.57
N VAL A 496 62.78 -5.12 2.51
CA VAL A 496 61.58 -5.96 2.60
C VAL A 496 61.98 -7.38 2.98
N ASP A 497 63.01 -7.93 2.34
CA ASP A 497 63.53 -9.27 2.58
C ASP A 497 64.07 -9.42 4.00
N SER A 498 64.72 -8.38 4.53
CA SER A 498 65.16 -8.31 5.94
C SER A 498 64.01 -8.06 6.93
N LYS A 499 62.76 -8.00 6.46
CA LYS A 499 61.54 -7.68 7.23
C LYS A 499 61.59 -6.33 7.97
N SER A 500 62.47 -5.42 7.55
CA SER A 500 62.61 -4.08 8.14
C SER A 500 61.48 -3.15 7.70
N ILE A 501 60.91 -3.36 6.51
CA ILE A 501 59.73 -2.65 5.98
C ILE A 501 58.75 -3.62 5.31
N LYS A 502 57.45 -3.27 5.24
CA LYS A 502 56.43 -4.13 4.59
C LYS A 502 56.21 -3.80 3.11
N ASN A 503 56.17 -2.51 2.77
CA ASN A 503 55.90 -2.01 1.42
C ASN A 503 56.74 -0.75 1.17
N TYR A 504 57.01 -0.41 -0.09
CA TYR A 504 57.76 0.79 -0.47
C TYR A 504 57.31 1.38 -1.81
N PHE A 505 57.67 2.64 -2.05
CA PHE A 505 57.47 3.31 -3.34
C PHE A 505 58.77 4.00 -3.78
N VAL A 506 59.21 3.83 -5.03
CA VAL A 506 60.38 4.56 -5.58
C VAL A 506 59.92 5.84 -6.26
N ILE A 507 60.51 6.96 -5.86
CA ILE A 507 60.16 8.30 -6.34
C ILE A 507 61.38 8.92 -7.02
N SER A 508 61.20 9.47 -8.22
CA SER A 508 62.22 10.31 -8.86
C SER A 508 62.14 11.74 -8.37
N LEU A 509 63.25 12.29 -7.90
CA LEU A 509 63.42 13.69 -7.53
C LEU A 509 64.33 14.38 -8.56
N PRO A 510 64.09 15.66 -8.88
CA PRO A 510 65.08 16.46 -9.60
C PRO A 510 66.34 16.61 -8.72
N LYS A 511 67.53 16.48 -9.33
CA LYS A 511 68.81 16.78 -8.66
C LYS A 511 68.81 18.29 -8.40
N LYS A 512 68.77 18.68 -7.13
CA LYS A 512 68.96 20.06 -6.69
C LYS A 512 70.44 20.35 -6.55
#